data_AF-A0A9P7N550-F1
#
_entry.id   AF-A0A9P7N550-F1
#
_cell.length_a   1.000
_cell.length_b   1.000
_cell.length_c   1.000
_cell.angle_alpha   90.00
_cell.angle_beta   90.00
_cell.angle_gamma   90.00
#
_symmetry.space_group_name_H-M   'P 1'
#
loop_
_entity.id
_entity.type
_entity.pdbx_description
1 polymer ?
#
loop_
_entity_poly.entity_id
_entity_poly.type
_entity_poly.pdbx_seq_one_letter_code
_entity_poly.pdbx_strand_id
1 'polypeptide(L)' 'MLVSLPRTQALALAARAARSSRYSSTMQPCFSSGTDEPAATAALTPLLASSPGGKWELTCGGEALERSFKFKTFAKTW' A
#
# COMPACT_ATOMS: atom_id res chain seq x y z
N MET A 1 -6.82 52.98 17.65
CA MET A 1 -7.24 52.07 16.56
C MET A 1 -6.22 50.95 16.46
N LEU A 2 -6.59 49.72 16.82
CA LEU A 2 -5.78 48.53 16.55
C LEU A 2 -6.72 47.50 15.91
N VAL A 3 -6.51 47.22 14.62
CA VAL A 3 -7.26 46.19 13.89
C VAL A 3 -6.59 44.83 14.13
N SER A 4 -7.33 43.92 14.77
CA SER A 4 -6.93 42.53 15.00
C SER A 4 -7.28 41.71 13.75
N LEU A 5 -6.32 40.95 13.22
CA LEU A 5 -6.53 40.04 12.09
C LEU A 5 -7.11 38.71 12.59
N PRO A 6 -8.15 38.14 11.95
CA PRO A 6 -8.75 36.88 12.38
C PRO A 6 -7.83 35.68 12.08
N ARG A 7 -7.65 34.89 13.15
CA ARG A 7 -6.85 33.67 13.29
C ARG A 7 -7.52 32.47 12.60
N THR A 8 -7.69 32.52 11.28
CA THR A 8 -8.29 31.43 10.50
C THR A 8 -7.49 31.16 9.24
N GLN A 9 -6.24 30.72 9.40
CA GLN A 9 -5.46 30.15 8.30
C GLN A 9 -4.54 29.01 8.78
N ALA A 10 -5.07 28.06 9.54
CA ALA A 10 -4.27 26.93 10.04
C ALA A 10 -4.97 25.56 9.95
N LEU A 11 -6.03 25.40 9.13
CA LEU A 11 -6.82 24.15 9.08
C LEU A 11 -7.04 23.57 7.67
N ALA A 12 -6.21 23.91 6.67
CA ALA A 12 -6.32 23.32 5.33
C ALA A 12 -5.22 22.31 4.97
N LEU A 13 -4.15 22.19 5.77
CA LEU A 13 -3.02 21.30 5.46
C LEU A 13 -3.03 19.97 6.22
N ALA A 14 -3.87 19.81 7.25
CA ALA A 14 -3.95 18.55 8.01
C ALA A 14 -4.86 17.48 7.36
N ALA A 15 -5.84 17.88 6.54
CA ALA A 15 -6.83 16.95 5.97
C ALA A 15 -6.30 16.06 4.83
N ARG A 16 -5.07 16.30 4.36
CA ARG A 16 -4.41 15.50 3.32
C ARG A 16 -3.36 14.53 3.87
N ALA A 17 -3.09 14.57 5.18
CA ALA A 17 -2.27 13.59 5.88
C ALA A 17 -3.10 12.51 6.60
N ALA A 18 -4.38 12.79 6.89
CA ALA A 18 -5.22 11.94 7.73
C ALA A 18 -5.95 10.79 7.00
N ARG A 19 -5.81 10.64 5.69
CA ARG A 19 -6.54 9.61 4.91
C ARG A 19 -5.73 8.41 4.45
N SER A 20 -4.52 8.23 4.99
CA SER A 20 -3.73 7.03 4.71
C SER A 20 -3.12 6.39 5.94
N SER A 21 -3.70 6.62 7.12
CA SER A 21 -3.56 5.67 8.24
C SER A 21 -4.57 4.54 8.01
N ARG A 22 -4.42 3.83 6.90
CA ARG A 22 -4.92 2.45 6.83
C ARG A 22 -3.90 1.68 7.63
N TYR A 23 -4.29 1.32 8.85
CA TYR A 23 -3.75 0.20 9.62
C TYR A 23 -2.60 -0.50 8.88
N SER A 24 -1.35 -0.11 9.15
CA SER A 24 -0.21 -0.93 8.73
C SER A 24 -0.17 -2.15 9.66
N SER A 25 -1.24 -2.95 9.66
CA SER A 25 -1.06 -4.37 9.91
C SER A 25 -0.06 -4.78 8.84
N THR A 26 1.14 -5.13 9.25
CA THR A 26 2.05 -5.86 8.37
C THR A 26 1.30 -7.12 7.98
N MET A 27 0.63 -7.10 6.83
CA MET A 27 0.03 -8.31 6.28
C MET A 27 1.18 -9.29 6.11
N GLN A 28 1.11 -10.40 6.85
CA GLN A 28 2.11 -11.45 6.78
C GLN A 28 1.67 -12.47 5.74
N PRO A 29 2.59 -13.01 4.92
CA PRO A 29 2.24 -14.08 4.01
C PRO A 29 1.83 -15.33 4.79
N CYS A 30 0.85 -16.05 4.29
CA CYS A 30 0.52 -17.39 4.77
C CYS A 30 0.68 -18.41 3.65
N PHE A 31 1.31 -19.54 3.97
CA PHE A 31 1.65 -20.55 2.98
C PHE A 31 0.77 -21.78 3.13
N SER A 32 0.53 -22.46 2.01
CA SER A 32 -0.18 -23.74 2.02
C SER A 32 0.67 -24.83 2.67
N SER A 33 0.03 -25.86 3.23
CA SER A 33 0.72 -26.99 3.85
C SER A 33 1.73 -27.64 2.90
N GLY A 34 2.93 -27.94 3.42
CA GLY A 34 4.02 -28.54 2.65
C GLY A 34 4.89 -27.55 1.87
N THR A 35 4.63 -26.24 1.97
CA THR A 35 5.49 -25.21 1.38
C THR A 35 6.77 -25.04 2.20
N ASP A 36 7.91 -24.93 1.52
CA ASP A 36 9.17 -24.45 2.11
C ASP A 36 9.06 -22.94 2.36
N GLU A 37 8.60 -22.55 3.56
CA GLU A 37 8.37 -21.15 3.91
C GLU A 37 9.63 -20.27 3.82
N PRO A 38 10.83 -20.71 4.27
CA PRO A 38 12.06 -19.95 4.07
C PRO A 38 12.35 -19.63 2.60
N ALA A 39 12.28 -20.63 1.73
CA ALA A 39 12.52 -20.43 0.30
C ALA A 39 11.45 -19.52 -0.34
N ALA A 40 10.18 -19.75 0.01
CA ALA A 40 9.06 -18.95 -0.49
C ALA A 40 9.14 -17.50 -0.02
N THR A 41 9.52 -17.26 1.24
CA THR A 41 9.69 -15.91 1.80
C THR A 41 10.83 -15.17 1.11
N ALA A 42 11.96 -15.84 0.86
CA ALA A 42 13.07 -15.25 0.12
C ALA A 42 12.67 -14.85 -1.31
N ALA A 43 11.87 -15.68 -2.00
CA ALA A 43 11.35 -15.40 -3.33
C ALA A 43 10.28 -14.28 -3.33
N LEU A 44 9.44 -14.22 -2.30
CA LEU A 44 8.37 -13.25 -2.15
C LEU A 44 8.88 -11.84 -1.86
N THR A 45 9.88 -11.72 -0.99
CA THR A 45 10.40 -10.43 -0.50
C THR A 45 10.67 -9.40 -1.60
N PRO A 46 11.38 -9.70 -2.71
CA PRO A 46 11.65 -8.70 -3.75
C PRO A 46 10.41 -8.29 -4.57
N LEU A 47 9.32 -9.06 -4.52
CA LEU A 47 8.09 -8.75 -5.28
C LEU A 47 7.22 -7.70 -4.57
N LEU A 48 7.29 -7.66 -3.24
CA LEU A 48 6.42 -6.83 -2.40
C LEU A 48 6.73 -5.34 -2.55
N ALA A 49 5.70 -4.50 -2.61
CA ALA A 49 5.81 -3.04 -2.72
C ALA A 49 6.56 -2.39 -1.54
N SER A 50 6.67 -3.09 -0.40
CA SER A 50 7.52 -2.71 0.73
C SER A 50 9.02 -2.79 0.43
N SER A 51 9.41 -3.58 -0.59
CA SER A 51 10.79 -3.77 -1.01
C SER A 51 11.14 -2.84 -2.19
N PRO A 52 12.40 -2.40 -2.31
CA PRO A 52 12.82 -1.56 -3.43
C PRO A 52 12.52 -2.20 -4.79
N GLY A 53 11.72 -1.53 -5.60
CA GLY A 53 11.36 -1.99 -6.95
C GLY A 53 10.24 -3.03 -7.02
N GLY A 54 9.76 -3.53 -5.87
CA GLY A 54 8.60 -4.40 -5.80
C GLY A 54 7.31 -3.67 -6.17
N LYS A 55 6.32 -4.41 -6.66
CA LYS A 55 5.07 -3.85 -7.24
C LYS A 55 3.80 -4.61 -6.87
N TRP A 56 3.94 -5.66 -6.06
CA TRP A 56 2.85 -6.50 -5.60
C TRP A 56 2.54 -6.21 -4.15
N GLU A 57 1.27 -6.35 -3.77
CA GLU A 57 0.81 -6.22 -2.39
C GLU A 57 0.26 -7.58 -1.92
N LEU A 58 0.30 -7.84 -0.62
CA LEU A 58 -0.41 -8.98 -0.05
C LEU A 58 -1.88 -8.63 0.08
N THR A 59 -2.74 -9.57 -0.31
CA THR A 59 -4.18 -9.51 -0.04
C THR A 59 -4.46 -9.45 1.47
N CYS A 60 -5.68 -9.04 1.83
CA CYS A 60 -6.12 -8.87 3.22
C CYS A 60 -5.94 -10.10 4.15
N GLY A 61 -5.71 -11.30 3.60
CA GLY A 61 -5.44 -12.52 4.35
C GLY A 61 -3.99 -13.01 4.31
N GLY A 62 -3.14 -12.40 3.49
CA GLY A 62 -1.77 -12.91 3.24
C GLY A 62 -1.70 -14.14 2.35
N GLU A 63 -2.85 -14.64 1.86
CA GLU A 63 -2.99 -15.87 1.08
C GLU A 63 -2.57 -15.71 -0.38
N ALA A 64 -2.59 -14.49 -0.89
CA ALA A 64 -2.32 -14.18 -2.28
C ALA A 64 -1.66 -12.80 -2.46
N LEU A 65 -1.09 -12.62 -3.65
CA LEU A 65 -0.57 -11.35 -4.15
C LEU A 65 -1.59 -10.65 -5.04
N GLU A 66 -1.67 -9.32 -4.92
CA GLU A 66 -2.49 -8.47 -5.77
C GLU A 66 -1.68 -7.33 -6.39
N ARG A 67 -2.12 -6.92 -7.58
CA ARG A 67 -1.60 -5.74 -8.27
C ARG A 67 -2.64 -5.21 -9.24
N SER A 68 -2.84 -3.90 -9.19
CA SER A 68 -3.69 -3.21 -10.16
C SER A 68 -2.90 -2.87 -11.43
N PHE A 69 -3.49 -3.17 -12.59
CA PHE A 69 -2.99 -2.76 -13.89
C PHE A 69 -3.99 -1.80 -14.54
N LYS A 70 -3.48 -0.80 -15.25
CA LYS A 70 -4.31 0.16 -16.00
C LYS A 70 -3.80 0.25 -17.43
N PHE A 71 -4.71 0.03 -18.38
CA PHE A 71 -4.43 0.09 -19.80
C PHE A 71 -5.24 1.21 -20.46
N LYS A 72 -4.71 1.77 -21.56
CA LYS A 72 -5.41 2.83 -22.31
C LYS A 72 -6.64 2.30 -23.04
N THR A 73 -6.58 1.05 -23.52
CA THR A 73 -7.65 0.39 -24.27
C THR A 73 -7.72 -1.08 -23.86
N PHE A 74 -8.89 -1.70 -24.06
CA PHE A 74 -9.09 -3.13 -23.82
C PHE A 74 -8.18 -4.02 -24.68
N ALA A 75 -7.87 -3.59 -25.91
CA ALA A 75 -6.95 -4.33 -26.79
C ALA A 75 -5.53 -4.49 -26.23
N LYS A 76 -5.14 -3.75 -25.17
CA LYS A 76 -3.80 -3.82 -24.56
C LYS A 76 -3.73 -4.70 -23.31
N THR A 77 -4.80 -5.42 -22.96
CA THR A 77 -4.86 -6.21 -21.72
C THR A 77 -4.30 -7.63 -21.86
N TRP A 78 -3.92 -8.05 -23.07
CA TRP A 78 -3.47 -9.41 -23.39
C TRP A 78 -2.16 -9.38 -24.18
#